data_AF-A0ABD2PV56-F1
#
_entry.id   AF-A0ABD2PV56-F1
#
_cell.length_a   1.000
_cell.length_b   1.000
_cell.length_c   1.000
_cell.angle_alpha   90.00
_cell.angle_beta   90.00
_cell.angle_gamma   90.00
#
_symmetry.space_group_name_H-M   'P 1'
#
loop_
_entity.id
_entity.type
_entity.pdbx_description
1 polymer ?
#
loop_
_entity_poly.entity_id
_entity_poly.type
_entity_poly.pdbx_seq_one_letter_code
_entity_poly.pdbx_strand_id
1 'polypeptide(L)'
;MNMQIYEQAGFVPMACSILIILADNLMVRGLFSDALVHLKSASLLIPKDVFLTNQVLSKAFLCLLYTNDFPGAYALLITMEKKTMDAVTIDPIIEPMLEKLLLDIEIYQVLLAIMNKDFLSKNCQSYWKNGHEHSNRLFANNSDLFLLLKSLYLSAEEKETAELEIIHACLCEHLDATQLRIVDKIIEINDDIAMK
;
A
#
# COMPACT_ATOMS: atom_id res chain seq x y z
N MET A 1 -30.12 15.09 6.44
CA MET A 1 -31.36 14.36 6.77
C MET A 1 -31.69 13.45 5.59
N ASN A 2 -31.49 12.13 5.73
CA ASN A 2 -32.00 10.99 4.90
C ASN A 2 -31.06 9.77 4.90
N MET A 3 -29.74 9.94 5.09
CA MET A 3 -28.80 8.79 5.04
C MET A 3 -29.02 7.78 6.16
N GLN A 4 -29.36 8.23 7.37
CA GLN A 4 -29.69 7.36 8.51
C GLN A 4 -30.90 6.46 8.25
N ILE A 5 -31.89 6.92 7.47
CA ILE A 5 -33.07 6.11 7.11
C ILE A 5 -32.66 4.98 6.16
N TYR A 6 -31.78 5.27 5.20
CA TYR A 6 -31.24 4.26 4.28
C TYR A 6 -30.24 3.30 4.95
N GLU A 7 -29.48 3.77 5.93
CA GLU A 7 -28.62 2.92 6.77
C GLU A 7 -29.47 1.96 7.62
N GLN A 8 -30.50 2.46 8.31
CA GLN A 8 -31.40 1.65 9.14
C GLN A 8 -32.23 0.65 8.32
N ALA A 9 -32.57 1.00 7.07
CA ALA A 9 -33.26 0.11 6.15
C ALA A 9 -32.33 -0.87 5.40
N GLY A 10 -31.02 -0.85 5.66
CA GLY A 10 -30.05 -1.79 5.08
C GLY A 10 -29.67 -1.52 3.61
N PHE A 11 -30.16 -0.43 3.00
CA PHE A 11 -29.85 -0.09 1.61
C PHE A 11 -28.39 0.33 1.41
N VAL A 12 -27.78 0.97 2.40
CA VAL A 12 -26.37 1.40 2.33
C VAL A 12 -25.41 0.19 2.33
N PRO A 13 -25.53 -0.78 3.27
CA PRO A 13 -24.77 -2.02 3.19
C PRO A 13 -24.97 -2.77 1.87
N MET A 14 -26.22 -2.87 1.39
CA MET A 14 -26.53 -3.57 0.13
C MET A 14 -25.88 -2.89 -1.09
N ALA A 15 -25.98 -1.56 -1.20
CA ALA A 15 -25.34 -0.81 -2.27
C ALA A 15 -23.82 -0.97 -2.26
N CYS A 16 -23.22 -0.94 -1.06
CA CYS A 16 -21.80 -1.18 -0.88
C CYS A 16 -21.39 -2.58 -1.38
N SER A 17 -22.11 -3.64 -0.97
CA SER A 17 -21.83 -5.01 -1.43
C SER A 17 -21.94 -5.14 -2.95
N ILE A 18 -22.94 -4.53 -3.58
CA ILE A 18 -23.09 -4.55 -5.05
C ILE A 18 -21.90 -3.87 -5.73
N LEU A 19 -21.45 -2.72 -5.24
CA LEU A 19 -20.30 -2.01 -5.79
C LEU A 19 -19.01 -2.83 -5.67
N ILE A 20 -18.81 -3.51 -4.53
CA ILE A 20 -17.65 -4.38 -4.31
C ILE A 20 -17.68 -5.57 -5.28
N ILE A 21 -18.83 -6.24 -5.40
CA ILE A 21 -19.00 -7.39 -6.32
C ILE A 21 -18.77 -6.96 -7.77
N LEU A 22 -19.27 -5.80 -8.17
CA LEU A 22 -19.05 -5.25 -9.51
C LEU A 22 -17.56 -4.98 -9.75
N ALA A 23 -16.89 -4.32 -8.81
CA ALA A 23 -15.45 -4.07 -8.88
C ALA A 23 -14.64 -5.36 -8.98
N ASP A 24 -14.97 -6.39 -8.19
CA ASP A 24 -14.28 -7.68 -8.23
C ASP A 24 -14.38 -8.33 -9.60
N ASN A 25 -15.58 -8.32 -10.21
CA ASN A 25 -15.78 -8.84 -11.56
C ASN A 25 -15.00 -8.06 -12.63
N LEU A 26 -14.88 -6.74 -12.47
CA LEU A 26 -14.10 -5.89 -13.36
C LEU A 26 -12.59 -6.18 -13.21
N MET A 27 -12.09 -6.32 -11.98
CA MET A 27 -10.69 -6.67 -11.70
C MET A 27 -10.32 -8.04 -12.30
N VAL A 28 -11.19 -9.06 -12.16
CA VAL A 28 -10.98 -10.38 -12.79
C VAL A 28 -10.87 -10.28 -14.31
N ARG A 29 -11.54 -9.31 -14.93
CA ARG A 29 -11.48 -9.04 -16.39
C ARG A 29 -10.34 -8.10 -16.79
N GLY A 30 -9.50 -7.66 -15.85
CA GLY A 30 -8.43 -6.70 -16.09
C GLY A 30 -8.89 -5.26 -16.29
N LEU A 31 -10.15 -4.94 -16.01
CA LEU A 31 -10.74 -3.60 -16.15
C LEU A 31 -10.52 -2.78 -14.86
N PHE A 32 -9.25 -2.54 -14.53
CA PHE A 32 -8.85 -1.92 -13.26
C PHE A 32 -9.29 -0.45 -13.12
N SER A 33 -9.26 0.32 -14.21
CA SER A 33 -9.71 1.72 -14.19
C SER A 33 -11.19 1.83 -13.85
N ASP A 34 -12.02 0.95 -14.41
CA ASP A 34 -13.47 0.92 -14.15
C ASP A 34 -13.76 0.41 -12.73
N ALA A 35 -13.04 -0.65 -12.30
CA ALA A 35 -13.14 -1.17 -10.94
C ALA A 35 -12.84 -0.10 -9.89
N LEU A 36 -11.81 0.72 -10.13
CA LEU A 36 -11.42 1.80 -9.23
C LEU A 36 -12.55 2.82 -8.99
N VAL A 37 -13.36 3.12 -10.00
CA VAL A 37 -14.51 4.02 -9.86
C VAL A 37 -15.51 3.46 -8.84
N HIS A 38 -15.84 2.19 -8.96
CA HIS A 38 -16.79 1.53 -8.05
C HIS A 38 -16.23 1.37 -6.64
N LEU A 39 -14.94 1.07 -6.48
CA LEU A 39 -14.27 0.97 -5.18
C LEU A 39 -14.21 2.32 -4.46
N LYS A 40 -13.97 3.42 -5.20
CA LYS A 40 -14.06 4.78 -4.64
C LYS A 40 -15.48 5.11 -4.17
N SER A 41 -16.51 4.73 -4.91
CA SER A 41 -17.89 4.91 -4.48
C SER A 41 -18.22 4.05 -3.25
N ALA A 42 -17.74 2.80 -3.19
CA ALA A 42 -17.97 1.90 -2.06
C ALA A 42 -17.30 2.42 -0.78
N SER A 43 -16.07 2.93 -0.85
CA SER A 43 -15.35 3.42 0.34
C SER A 43 -16.02 4.65 0.98
N LEU A 44 -16.75 5.46 0.21
CA LEU A 44 -17.56 6.56 0.73
C LEU A 44 -18.81 6.10 1.51
N LEU A 45 -19.28 4.88 1.26
CA LEU A 45 -20.45 4.29 1.91
C LEU A 45 -20.09 3.49 3.18
N ILE A 46 -18.80 3.28 3.46
CA ILE A 46 -18.29 2.54 4.64
C ILE A 46 -17.53 3.50 5.58
N PRO A 47 -18.17 4.48 6.23
CA PRO A 47 -17.40 5.43 7.04
C PRO A 47 -16.92 4.88 8.39
N LYS A 48 -17.51 3.78 8.90
CA LYS A 48 -17.33 3.36 10.31
C LYS A 48 -16.63 2.02 10.52
N ASP A 49 -16.62 1.14 9.53
CA ASP A 49 -15.99 -0.18 9.65
C ASP A 49 -14.57 -0.11 9.09
N VAL A 50 -13.57 -0.06 9.97
CA VAL A 50 -12.15 0.06 9.57
C VAL A 50 -11.69 -1.15 8.75
N PHE A 51 -12.16 -2.36 9.08
CA PHE A 51 -11.74 -3.58 8.39
C PHE A 51 -12.30 -3.61 6.97
N LEU A 52 -13.60 -3.37 6.82
CA LEU A 52 -14.24 -3.33 5.51
C LEU A 52 -13.74 -2.15 4.67
N THR A 53 -13.51 -0.99 5.30
CA THR A 53 -12.90 0.17 4.63
C THR A 53 -11.55 -0.20 4.07
N ASN A 54 -10.65 -0.74 4.91
CA ASN A 54 -9.31 -1.10 4.49
C ASN A 54 -9.32 -2.20 3.42
N GLN A 55 -10.23 -3.17 3.50
CA GLN A 55 -10.39 -4.18 2.45
C GLN A 55 -10.73 -3.56 1.09
N VAL A 56 -11.65 -2.60 1.06
CA VAL A 56 -12.02 -1.88 -0.17
C VAL A 56 -10.89 -0.99 -0.67
N LEU A 57 -10.18 -0.30 0.24
CA LEU A 57 -9.05 0.54 -0.11
C LEU A 57 -7.86 -0.29 -0.63
N SER A 58 -7.60 -1.48 -0.08
CA SER A 58 -6.58 -2.40 -0.61
C SER A 58 -6.88 -2.82 -2.05
N LYS A 59 -8.16 -3.09 -2.38
CA LYS A 59 -8.55 -3.37 -3.78
C LYS A 59 -8.35 -2.15 -4.69
N ALA A 60 -8.67 -0.95 -4.20
CA ALA A 60 -8.46 0.28 -4.95
C ALA A 60 -6.97 0.56 -5.17
N PHE A 61 -6.14 0.28 -4.16
CA PHE A 61 -4.68 0.34 -4.24
C PHE A 61 -4.14 -0.60 -5.31
N LEU A 62 -4.59 -1.86 -5.33
CA LEU A 62 -4.22 -2.79 -6.41
C LEU A 62 -4.61 -2.23 -7.77
N CYS A 63 -5.83 -1.72 -7.95
CA CYS A 63 -6.25 -1.11 -9.21
C CYS A 63 -5.27 -0.01 -9.67
N LEU A 64 -4.87 0.88 -8.75
CA LEU A 64 -3.90 1.94 -9.03
C LEU A 64 -2.53 1.39 -9.45
N LEU A 65 -2.04 0.33 -8.81
CA LEU A 65 -0.80 -0.33 -9.21
C LEU A 65 -0.89 -0.95 -10.62
N TYR A 66 -2.01 -1.59 -10.96
CA TYR A 66 -2.22 -2.18 -12.28
C TYR A 66 -2.44 -1.12 -13.38
N THR A 67 -2.93 0.06 -13.04
CA THR A 67 -3.03 1.20 -13.97
C THR A 67 -1.78 2.08 -14.00
N ASN A 68 -0.71 1.71 -13.28
CA ASN A 68 0.53 2.48 -13.13
C ASN A 68 0.33 3.90 -12.55
N ASP A 69 -0.76 4.14 -11.81
CA ASP A 69 -0.99 5.39 -11.10
C ASP A 69 -0.30 5.36 -9.73
N PHE A 70 1.04 5.42 -9.75
CA PHE A 70 1.86 5.37 -8.55
C PHE A 70 1.67 6.56 -7.60
N PRO A 71 1.53 7.82 -8.08
CA PRO A 71 1.20 8.94 -7.20
C PRO A 71 -0.14 8.72 -6.48
N GLY A 72 -1.16 8.25 -7.22
CA GLY A 72 -2.46 7.91 -6.64
C GLY A 72 -2.36 6.77 -5.63
N ALA A 73 -1.58 5.73 -5.93
CA ALA A 73 -1.34 4.59 -5.05
C ALA A 73 -0.70 5.02 -3.72
N TYR A 74 0.34 5.86 -3.79
CA TYR A 74 1.03 6.39 -2.61
C TYR A 74 0.12 7.25 -1.74
N ALA A 75 -0.65 8.16 -2.35
CA ALA A 75 -1.61 9.00 -1.63
C ALA A 75 -2.71 8.16 -0.93
N LEU A 76 -3.10 7.04 -1.55
CA LEU A 76 -4.07 6.11 -0.97
C LEU A 76 -3.49 5.37 0.25
N LEU A 77 -2.22 4.94 0.20
CA LEU A 77 -1.53 4.31 1.32
C LEU A 77 -1.45 5.23 2.54
N ILE A 78 -1.11 6.51 2.35
CA ILE A 78 -1.11 7.51 3.45
C ILE A 78 -2.51 7.61 4.07
N THR A 79 -3.55 7.60 3.23
CA THR A 79 -4.94 7.67 3.71
C THR A 79 -5.33 6.42 4.50
N MET A 80 -4.90 5.24 4.04
CA MET A 80 -5.13 3.96 4.74
C MET A 80 -4.39 3.92 6.08
N GLU A 81 -3.11 4.31 6.11
CA GLU A 81 -2.30 4.39 7.32
C GLU A 81 -2.98 5.28 8.36
N LYS A 82 -3.31 6.52 7.97
CA LYS A 82 -3.97 7.49 8.85
C LYS A 82 -5.28 6.94 9.43
N LYS A 83 -6.16 6.39 8.59
CA LYS A 83 -7.43 5.81 9.04
C LYS A 83 -7.23 4.65 10.00
N THR A 84 -6.23 3.81 9.74
CA THR A 84 -5.91 2.64 10.56
C THR A 84 -5.35 3.08 11.92
N MET A 85 -4.44 4.06 11.94
CA MET A 85 -3.88 4.63 13.15
C MET A 85 -4.92 5.40 13.98
N ASP A 86 -5.81 6.15 13.33
CA ASP A 86 -6.95 6.80 13.99
C ASP A 86 -7.85 5.76 14.67
N ALA A 87 -8.13 4.63 13.99
CA ALA A 87 -8.95 3.55 14.56
C ALA A 87 -8.25 2.85 15.74
N VAL A 88 -6.95 2.56 15.64
CA VAL A 88 -6.15 1.99 16.74
C VAL A 88 -6.08 2.94 17.95
N THR A 89 -6.02 4.24 17.71
CA THR A 89 -6.02 5.24 18.78
C THR A 89 -7.37 5.26 19.53
N ILE A 90 -8.47 5.04 18.81
CA ILE A 90 -9.82 4.96 19.39
C ILE A 90 -10.01 3.63 20.13
N ASP A 91 -9.54 2.53 19.56
CA ASP A 91 -9.64 1.18 20.12
C ASP A 91 -8.30 0.43 20.00
N PRO A 92 -7.44 0.45 21.03
CA PRO A 92 -6.14 -0.23 20.97
C PRO A 92 -6.24 -1.75 20.82
N ILE A 93 -7.40 -2.36 21.10
CA ILE A 93 -7.59 -3.83 21.05
C ILE A 93 -7.50 -4.33 19.60
N ILE A 94 -7.82 -3.49 18.61
CA ILE A 94 -7.74 -3.85 17.20
C ILE A 94 -6.32 -3.75 16.61
N GLU A 95 -5.33 -3.20 17.33
CA GLU A 95 -3.94 -3.06 16.85
C GLU A 95 -3.35 -4.39 16.34
N PRO A 96 -3.41 -5.51 17.08
CA PRO A 96 -2.83 -6.78 16.62
C PRO A 96 -3.53 -7.34 15.38
N MET A 97 -4.81 -6.98 15.17
CA MET A 97 -5.57 -7.42 13.99
C MET A 97 -5.20 -6.63 12.72
N LEU A 98 -4.60 -5.45 12.89
CA LEU A 98 -4.23 -4.53 11.82
C LEU A 98 -2.72 -4.46 11.60
N GLU A 99 -1.92 -5.08 12.47
CA GLU A 99 -0.45 -5.07 12.41
C GLU A 99 0.09 -5.53 11.04
N LYS A 100 -0.45 -6.62 10.49
CA LYS A 100 -0.06 -7.09 9.15
C LYS A 100 -0.37 -6.06 8.07
N LEU A 101 -1.55 -5.43 8.13
CA LEU A 101 -1.94 -4.41 7.16
C LEU A 101 -1.02 -3.18 7.26
N LEU A 102 -0.67 -2.76 8.48
CA LEU A 102 0.25 -1.64 8.70
C LEU A 102 1.64 -1.95 8.16
N LEU A 103 2.14 -3.18 8.37
CA LEU A 103 3.39 -3.64 7.80
C LEU A 103 3.35 -3.64 6.26
N ASP A 104 2.27 -4.18 5.65
CA ASP A 104 2.12 -4.19 4.20
C ASP A 104 2.08 -2.75 3.64
N ILE A 105 1.33 -1.84 4.27
CA ILE A 105 1.25 -0.42 3.90
C ILE A 105 2.66 0.20 3.91
N GLU A 106 3.41 -0.05 4.97
CA GLU A 106 4.76 0.47 5.15
C GLU A 106 5.73 -0.03 4.06
N ILE A 107 5.73 -1.34 3.79
CA ILE A 107 6.55 -1.93 2.71
C ILE A 107 6.22 -1.26 1.37
N TYR A 108 4.94 -1.12 1.03
CA TYR A 108 4.53 -0.45 -0.21
C TYR A 108 4.93 1.02 -0.25
N GLN A 109 4.84 1.75 0.87
CA GLN A 109 5.29 3.14 0.92
C GLN A 109 6.79 3.27 0.66
N VAL A 110 7.60 2.40 1.27
CA VAL A 110 9.06 2.35 1.06
C VAL A 110 9.38 2.03 -0.41
N LEU A 111 8.80 0.97 -0.97
CA LEU A 111 9.04 0.57 -2.36
C LEU A 111 8.64 1.68 -3.35
N LEU A 112 7.47 2.31 -3.18
CA LEU A 112 7.05 3.42 -4.04
C LEU A 112 7.96 4.65 -3.88
N ALA A 113 8.44 4.94 -2.68
CA ALA A 113 9.37 6.04 -2.43
C ALA A 113 10.77 5.80 -3.04
N ILE A 114 11.26 4.55 -3.06
CA ILE A 114 12.49 4.17 -3.78
C ILE A 114 12.29 4.38 -5.28
N MET A 115 11.15 3.94 -5.82
CA MET A 115 10.83 4.04 -7.24
C MET A 115 10.69 5.49 -7.71
N ASN A 116 10.16 6.39 -6.88
CA ASN A 116 10.06 7.81 -7.19
C ASN A 116 10.39 8.67 -5.98
N LYS A 117 11.55 9.35 -6.05
CA LYS A 117 12.07 10.23 -5.00
C LYS A 117 11.13 11.39 -4.66
N ASP A 118 10.20 11.78 -5.54
CA ASP A 118 9.19 12.80 -5.24
C ASP A 118 8.20 12.34 -4.17
N PHE A 119 8.09 11.04 -3.92
CA PHE A 119 7.27 10.47 -2.84
C PHE A 119 8.01 10.38 -1.51
N LEU A 120 9.20 10.97 -1.38
CA LEU A 120 9.92 11.09 -0.11
C LEU A 120 9.17 12.02 0.85
N SER A 121 8.09 11.51 1.44
CA SER A 121 7.41 12.14 2.56
C SER A 121 8.34 12.19 3.78
N LYS A 122 7.98 13.00 4.79
CA LYS A 122 8.71 13.05 6.06
C LYS A 122 8.83 11.67 6.74
N ASN A 123 7.88 10.76 6.52
CA ASN A 123 7.88 9.40 7.08
C ASN A 123 8.93 8.50 6.42
N CYS A 124 9.14 8.60 5.09
CA CYS A 124 10.23 7.89 4.44
C CYS A 124 11.58 8.48 4.86
N GLN A 125 11.70 9.82 4.96
CA GLN A 125 12.95 10.47 5.38
C GLN A 125 13.49 10.01 6.74
N SER A 126 12.63 9.57 7.64
CA SER A 126 13.01 9.05 8.96
C SER A 126 13.41 7.57 8.94
N TYR A 127 12.89 6.74 8.02
CA TYR A 127 13.54 5.46 7.67
C TYR A 127 15.00 5.67 7.29
N TRP A 128 15.26 6.74 6.53
CA TRP A 128 16.56 7.05 5.95
C TRP A 128 17.54 7.73 6.93
N LYS A 129 17.06 8.57 7.86
CA LYS A 129 17.94 9.42 8.70
C LYS A 129 18.14 8.96 10.13
N ASN A 130 17.18 8.32 10.79
CA ASN A 130 17.29 7.80 12.16
C ASN A 130 16.07 6.93 12.44
N GLY A 131 16.26 5.60 12.44
CA GLY A 131 15.19 4.60 12.54
C GLY A 131 14.11 4.99 13.56
N HIS A 132 12.88 5.19 13.07
CA HIS A 132 11.73 5.49 13.91
C HIS A 132 11.42 4.32 14.85
N GLU A 133 11.04 4.64 16.09
CA GLU A 133 10.51 3.64 17.04
C GLU A 133 9.29 2.89 16.48
N HIS A 134 8.46 3.54 15.65
CA HIS A 134 7.27 2.93 15.04
C HIS A 134 7.65 1.91 13.95
N SER A 135 8.54 2.30 13.04
CA SER A 135 9.14 1.43 12.03
C SER A 135 9.86 0.24 12.65
N ASN A 136 10.66 0.50 13.69
CA ASN A 136 11.39 -0.54 14.42
C ASN A 136 10.44 -1.52 15.12
N ARG A 137 9.23 -1.08 15.52
CA ARG A 137 8.20 -1.96 16.10
C ARG A 137 7.55 -2.85 15.04
N LEU A 138 7.14 -2.30 13.90
CA LEU A 138 6.52 -3.07 12.81
C LEU A 138 7.51 -4.07 12.18
N PHE A 139 8.78 -3.69 12.07
CA PHE A 139 9.85 -4.55 11.56
C PHE A 139 10.58 -5.34 12.65
N ALA A 140 10.16 -5.28 13.92
CA ALA A 140 10.85 -5.98 15.02
C ALA A 140 10.97 -7.49 14.76
N ASN A 141 9.95 -8.08 14.14
CA ASN A 141 9.90 -9.49 13.77
C ASN A 141 10.43 -9.76 12.35
N ASN A 142 10.81 -8.72 11.60
CA ASN A 142 11.23 -8.77 10.20
C ASN A 142 12.50 -7.91 9.98
N SER A 143 13.50 -8.06 10.85
CA SER A 143 14.76 -7.30 10.80
C SER A 143 15.49 -7.46 9.48
N ASP A 144 15.44 -8.67 8.90
CA ASP A 144 16.11 -8.98 7.65
C ASP A 144 15.45 -8.23 6.48
N LEU A 145 14.12 -8.20 6.43
CA LEU A 145 13.37 -7.43 5.45
C LEU A 145 13.68 -5.93 5.56
N PHE A 146 13.77 -5.40 6.77
CA PHE A 146 14.13 -3.99 6.99
C PHE A 146 15.52 -3.68 6.45
N LEU A 147 16.50 -4.55 6.71
CA LEU A 147 17.86 -4.39 6.18
C LEU A 147 17.89 -4.49 4.65
N LEU A 148 17.18 -5.46 4.07
CA LEU A 148 17.10 -5.62 2.62
C LEU A 148 16.45 -4.42 1.92
N LEU A 149 15.36 -3.86 2.48
CA LEU A 149 14.73 -2.64 1.96
C LEU A 149 15.67 -1.43 2.04
N LYS A 150 16.47 -1.35 3.12
CA LYS A 150 17.48 -0.29 3.26
C LYS A 150 18.61 -0.45 2.24
N SER A 151 19.10 -1.68 2.04
CA SER A 151 20.09 -1.98 1.00
C SER A 151 19.56 -1.66 -0.39
N LEU A 152 18.30 -2.05 -0.69
CA LEU A 152 17.66 -1.76 -1.97
C LEU A 152 17.67 -0.27 -2.30
N TYR A 153 17.33 0.57 -1.32
CA TYR A 153 17.39 2.01 -1.48
C TYR A 153 18.80 2.53 -1.73
N LEU A 154 19.78 2.09 -0.95
CA LEU A 154 21.16 2.54 -1.09
C LEU A 154 21.71 2.18 -2.48
N SER A 155 21.56 0.93 -2.90
CA SER A 155 21.99 0.49 -4.24
C SER A 155 21.22 1.20 -5.36
N ALA A 156 19.94 1.54 -5.15
CA ALA A 156 19.17 2.36 -6.10
C ALA A 156 19.62 3.84 -6.13
N GLU A 157 20.10 4.40 -5.02
CA GLU A 157 20.69 5.75 -5.00
C GLU A 157 22.05 5.79 -5.68
N GLU A 158 22.88 4.77 -5.45
CA GLU A 158 24.23 4.64 -6.00
C GLU A 158 24.24 4.10 -7.44
N LYS A 159 23.07 3.66 -7.94
CA LYS A 159 22.86 3.09 -9.28
C LYS A 159 23.66 1.80 -9.52
N GLU A 160 23.79 0.98 -8.49
CA GLU A 160 24.54 -0.26 -8.53
C GLU A 160 23.64 -1.44 -8.95
N THR A 161 23.49 -1.63 -10.25
CA THR A 161 22.54 -2.61 -10.83
C THR A 161 22.85 -4.06 -10.44
N ALA A 162 24.13 -4.42 -10.32
CA ALA A 162 24.53 -5.76 -9.88
C ALA A 162 24.13 -6.05 -8.43
N GLU A 163 24.17 -5.06 -7.55
CA GLU A 163 23.71 -5.22 -6.17
C GLU A 163 22.18 -5.32 -6.09
N LEU A 164 21.46 -4.57 -6.94
CA LEU A 164 20.00 -4.62 -7.02
C LEU A 164 19.49 -6.02 -7.37
N GLU A 165 20.13 -6.73 -8.30
CA GLU A 165 19.77 -8.11 -8.65
C GLU A 165 19.97 -9.08 -7.48
N ILE A 166 21.06 -8.94 -6.72
CA ILE A 166 21.34 -9.75 -5.54
C ILE A 166 20.31 -9.48 -4.45
N ILE A 167 20.00 -8.20 -4.19
CA ILE A 167 19.00 -7.79 -3.20
C ILE A 167 17.62 -8.29 -3.61
N HIS A 168 17.26 -8.24 -4.89
CA HIS A 168 16.00 -8.77 -5.41
C HIS A 168 15.86 -10.26 -5.13
N ALA A 169 16.91 -11.05 -5.40
CA ALA A 169 16.90 -12.49 -5.10
C ALA A 169 16.66 -12.77 -3.61
N CYS A 170 17.24 -11.97 -2.71
CA CYS A 170 17.01 -12.08 -1.27
C CYS A 170 15.58 -11.65 -0.87
N LEU A 171 15.02 -10.63 -1.51
CA LEU A 171 13.67 -10.12 -1.22
C LEU A 171 12.55 -11.09 -1.64
N CYS A 172 12.81 -11.99 -2.58
CA CYS A 172 11.84 -13.00 -3.04
C CYS A 172 11.27 -13.89 -1.91
N GLU A 173 12.02 -14.10 -0.82
CA GLU A 173 11.56 -14.91 0.32
C GLU A 173 10.68 -14.10 1.31
N HIS A 174 10.70 -12.78 1.21
CA HIS A 174 10.04 -11.88 2.16
C HIS A 174 8.84 -11.11 1.59
N LEU A 175 8.84 -10.86 0.28
CA LEU A 175 7.85 -10.03 -0.39
C LEU A 175 6.79 -10.85 -1.14
N ASP A 176 5.58 -10.31 -1.23
CA ASP A 176 4.54 -10.87 -2.09
C ASP A 176 4.80 -10.56 -3.59
N ALA A 177 4.09 -11.26 -4.49
CA ALA A 177 4.27 -11.09 -5.93
C ALA A 177 3.96 -9.66 -6.45
N THR A 178 3.08 -8.92 -5.76
CA THR A 178 2.75 -7.55 -6.14
C THR A 178 3.83 -6.57 -5.69
N GLN A 179 4.40 -6.78 -4.50
CA GLN A 179 5.56 -6.04 -3.98
C GLN A 179 6.79 -6.30 -4.85
N LEU A 180 7.07 -7.55 -5.21
CA LEU A 180 8.17 -7.92 -6.11
C LEU A 180 8.03 -7.24 -7.47
N ARG A 181 6.81 -7.15 -8.02
CA ARG A 181 6.57 -6.41 -9.28
C ARG A 181 6.92 -4.92 -9.20
N ILE A 182 6.91 -4.32 -8.00
CA ILE A 182 7.38 -2.94 -7.81
C ILE A 182 8.92 -2.93 -7.75
N VAL A 183 9.53 -3.93 -7.11
CA VAL A 183 11.00 -4.10 -7.11
C VAL A 183 11.51 -4.26 -8.55
N ASP A 184 10.88 -5.09 -9.37
CA ASP A 184 11.22 -5.25 -10.79
C ASP A 184 11.24 -3.89 -11.52
N LYS A 185 10.22 -3.05 -11.29
CA LYS A 185 10.17 -1.71 -11.87
C LYS A 185 11.26 -0.77 -11.36
N ILE A 186 11.67 -0.90 -10.09
CA ILE A 186 12.80 -0.13 -9.54
C ILE A 186 14.08 -0.49 -10.29
N ILE A 187 14.30 -1.77 -10.56
CA ILE A 187 15.46 -2.27 -11.29
C ILE A 187 15.43 -1.76 -12.74
N GLU A 188 14.29 -1.92 -13.43
CA GLU A 188 14.09 -1.42 -14.80
C GLU A 188 14.42 0.08 -14.93
N ILE A 189 13.94 0.90 -13.99
CA ILE A 189 14.20 2.35 -13.99
C ILE A 189 15.70 2.65 -13.80
N ASN A 190 16.40 1.89 -12.96
CA ASN A 190 17.83 2.10 -12.72
C ASN A 190 18.70 1.65 -13.90
N ASP A 191 18.32 0.55 -14.57
CA ASP A 191 18.99 0.10 -15.79
C ASP A 191 18.87 1.14 -16.92
N ASP A 192 17.68 1.69 -17.12
CA ASP A 192 17.41 2.74 -18.11
C ASP A 192 18.22 4.03 -17.85
N ILE A 193 18.55 4.30 -16.59
CA ILE A 193 19.38 5.45 -16.18
C ILE A 193 20.87 5.14 -16.35
N ALA A 194 21.31 3.91 -16.09
CA ALA A 194 22.72 3.51 -16.24
C ALA A 194 23.16 3.43 -17.72
N MET A 195 22.22 3.22 -18.65
CA MET A 195 22.47 3.21 -20.09
C MET A 195 22.52 4.60 -20.76
N LYS A 196 22.24 5.69 -20.02
CA LYS A 196 22.26 7.08 -20.52
C LYS A 196 23.48 7.84 -20.03
#